data_AF-A0A0C2C060-F1
#
_entry.id   AF-A0A0C2C060-F1
#
_cell.length_a   1.000
_cell.length_b   1.000
_cell.length_c   1.000
_cell.angle_alpha   90.00
_cell.angle_beta   90.00
_cell.angle_gamma   90.00
#
_symmetry.space_group_name_H-M   'P 1'
#
loop_
_entity.id
_entity.type
_entity.pdbx_description
1 polymer ?
#
loop_
_entity_poly.entity_id
_entity_poly.type
_entity_poly.pdbx_seq_one_letter_code
_entity_poly.pdbx_strand_id
1 'polypeptide(L)'
;MNTVDPSLRDTITLPVGGYIVLRFRAKNPGWWFAHCHLVLHHMSGTAYAFRVGEHDEIAVPPPNFPHDCGHFSMPSVGCKSLT
;
A
#
# COMPACT_ATOMS: atom_id res chain seq x y z
N MET A 1 22.61 1.57 -13.61
CA MET A 1 21.22 1.06 -13.79
C MET A 1 21.30 -0.15 -14.71
N ASN A 2 20.81 -1.32 -14.27
CA ASN A 2 20.77 -2.51 -15.13
C ASN A 2 19.43 -2.55 -15.89
N THR A 3 19.46 -2.44 -17.22
CA THR A 3 18.28 -2.42 -18.09
C THR A 3 18.07 -3.71 -18.88
N VAL A 4 19.03 -4.64 -18.82
CA VAL A 4 19.02 -5.92 -19.56
C VAL A 4 18.38 -7.01 -18.71
N ASP A 5 18.83 -7.15 -17.46
CA ASP A 5 18.36 -8.19 -16.54
C ASP A 5 18.32 -7.69 -15.09
N PRO A 6 17.42 -6.73 -14.76
CA PRO A 6 17.26 -6.24 -13.40
C PRO A 6 16.65 -7.31 -12.49
N SER A 7 16.93 -7.24 -11.19
CA SER A 7 16.31 -8.13 -10.22
C SER A 7 14.80 -7.90 -10.14
N LEU A 8 14.03 -9.00 -10.16
CA LEU A 8 12.59 -8.98 -9.95
C LEU A 8 12.29 -9.15 -8.46
N ARG A 9 11.72 -8.13 -7.82
CA ARG A 9 11.41 -8.10 -6.37
C ARG A 9 10.19 -7.22 -6.10
N ASP A 10 9.54 -7.46 -4.97
CA ASP A 10 8.48 -6.60 -4.42
C ASP A 10 9.02 -5.54 -3.43
N THR A 11 10.14 -5.84 -2.77
CA THR A 11 10.72 -5.02 -1.70
C THR A 11 12.19 -4.74 -2.00
N ILE A 12 12.61 -3.49 -1.78
CA ILE A 12 13.99 -3.05 -1.94
C ILE A 12 14.37 -2.03 -0.86
N THR A 13 15.62 -2.08 -0.41
CA THR A 13 16.17 -1.09 0.52
C THR A 13 16.47 0.21 -0.21
N LEU A 14 15.89 1.32 0.27
CA LEU A 14 16.26 2.67 -0.16
C LEU A 14 17.52 3.11 0.61
N PRO A 15 18.67 3.33 -0.05
CA PRO A 15 19.89 3.79 0.63
C PRO A 15 19.73 5.22 1.16
N VAL A 16 20.34 5.48 2.33
CA VAL A 16 20.35 6.82 2.97
C VAL A 16 21.02 7.84 2.04
N GLY A 17 20.33 8.95 1.76
CA GLY A 17 20.83 10.01 0.86
C GLY A 17 20.95 9.60 -0.61
N GLY A 18 20.47 8.41 -0.98
CA GLY A 18 20.50 7.90 -2.36
C GLY A 18 19.12 7.82 -2.99
N TYR A 19 19.02 7.04 -4.06
CA TYR A 19 17.78 6.81 -4.78
C TYR A 19 17.69 5.36 -5.27
N ILE A 20 16.48 4.93 -5.60
CA ILE A 20 16.20 3.70 -6.33
C ILE A 20 15.48 4.06 -7.63
N VAL A 21 15.63 3.22 -8.64
CA VAL A 21 14.86 3.31 -9.89
C VAL A 21 14.12 2.00 -10.06
N LEU A 22 12.79 2.08 -10.05
CA LEU A 22 11.90 0.92 -10.20
C LEU A 22 11.30 0.91 -11.61
N ARG A 23 11.04 -0.29 -12.12
CA ARG A 23 10.29 -0.52 -13.35
C ARG A 23 9.28 -1.62 -13.08
N PHE A 24 8.01 -1.35 -13.38
CA PHE A 24 6.95 -2.35 -13.34
C PHE A 24 6.08 -2.23 -14.60
N ARG A 25 5.34 -3.29 -14.91
CA ARG A 25 4.35 -3.29 -15.99
C ARG A 25 2.97 -3.08 -15.38
N ALA A 26 2.32 -1.98 -15.72
CA ALA A 26 0.98 -1.62 -15.23
C ALA A 26 -0.11 -2.46 -15.93
N LYS A 27 -0.15 -3.77 -15.65
CA LYS A 27 -1.06 -4.75 -16.27
C LYS A 27 -2.13 -5.30 -15.32
N ASN A 28 -2.23 -4.75 -14.11
CA ASN A 28 -3.15 -5.23 -13.08
C ASN A 28 -3.98 -4.05 -12.56
N PRO A 29 -5.18 -3.80 -13.11
CA PRO A 29 -6.02 -2.69 -12.71
C PRO A 29 -6.34 -2.70 -11.20
N GLY A 30 -6.25 -1.54 -10.55
CA GLY A 30 -6.47 -1.42 -9.12
C GLY A 30 -5.74 -0.25 -8.48
N TRP A 31 -6.01 -0.04 -7.20
CA TRP A 31 -5.22 0.83 -6.34
C TRP A 31 -4.10 0.02 -5.70
N TRP A 32 -2.87 0.42 -5.97
CA TRP A 32 -1.66 -0.22 -5.45
C TRP A 32 -0.98 0.68 -4.46
N PHE A 33 -0.41 0.07 -3.43
CA PHE A 33 0.19 0.77 -2.31
C PHE A 33 1.68 0.46 -2.25
N ALA A 34 2.49 1.51 -2.22
CA ALA A 34 3.93 1.44 -1.97
C ALA A 34 4.25 2.21 -0.69
N HIS A 35 5.01 1.61 0.23
CA HIS A 35 5.31 2.23 1.51
C HIS A 35 6.65 1.78 2.07
N CYS A 36 7.13 2.50 3.08
CA CYS A 36 8.22 2.01 3.90
C CYS A 36 7.73 0.81 4.73
N HIS A 37 8.40 -0.33 4.64
CA HIS A 37 8.02 -1.53 5.37
C HIS A 37 8.46 -1.52 6.86
N LEU A 38 8.99 -0.40 7.34
CA LEU A 38 9.20 -0.18 8.77
C LEU A 38 7.94 0.47 9.35
N VAL A 39 7.25 -0.24 10.25
CA VAL A 39 5.95 0.18 10.79
C VAL A 39 5.95 1.61 11.33
N LEU A 40 7.02 2.02 12.02
CA LEU A 40 7.14 3.38 12.54
C LEU A 40 7.08 4.43 11.42
N HIS A 41 7.81 4.22 10.32
CA HIS A 41 7.82 5.14 9.18
C HIS A 41 6.53 5.07 8.36
N HIS A 42 5.92 3.88 8.26
CA HIS A 42 4.62 3.71 7.62
C HIS A 42 3.55 4.54 8.35
N MET A 43 3.49 4.44 9.68
CA MET A 43 2.58 5.23 10.51
C MET A 43 2.87 6.74 10.46
N SER A 44 4.13 7.13 10.20
CA SER A 44 4.49 8.53 9.93
C SER A 44 4.10 9.02 8.54
N GLY A 45 3.42 8.20 7.72
CA GLY A 45 2.91 8.59 6.40
C GLY A 45 3.88 8.36 5.25
N THR A 46 4.93 7.54 5.42
CA THR A 46 5.85 7.19 4.33
C THR A 46 5.20 6.17 3.40
N ALA A 47 4.25 6.63 2.61
CA ALA A 47 3.49 5.82 1.69
C ALA A 47 2.97 6.62 0.50
N TYR A 48 2.69 5.92 -0.60
CA TYR A 48 2.11 6.44 -1.81
C TYR A 48 1.19 5.39 -2.44
N ALA A 49 0.06 5.84 -2.97
CA ALA A 49 -0.88 5.01 -3.69
C ALA A 49 -0.93 5.41 -5.17
N PHE A 50 -1.00 4.45 -6.07
CA PHE A 50 -1.16 4.68 -7.49
C PHE A 50 -2.28 3.83 -8.08
N ARG A 51 -3.01 4.42 -9.03
CA ARG A 51 -4.06 3.74 -9.79
C ARG A 51 -3.45 3.13 -11.05
N VAL A 52 -3.74 1.87 -11.29
CA VAL A 52 -3.51 1.20 -12.58
C VAL A 52 -4.88 0.98 -13.22
N GLY A 53 -5.01 1.37 -14.49
CA GLY A 53 -6.27 1.27 -15.24
C GLY A 53 -7.28 2.39 -14.96
N GLU A 54 -8.40 2.30 -15.65
CA GLU A 54 -9.60 3.13 -15.48
C GLU A 54 -10.57 2.54 -14.46
N HIS A 55 -11.60 3.32 -14.10
CA HIS A 55 -12.49 2.99 -13.01
C HIS A 55 -13.31 1.71 -13.24
N ASP A 56 -13.69 1.45 -14.48
CA ASP A 56 -14.43 0.27 -14.94
C ASP A 56 -13.57 -0.99 -15.09
N GLU A 57 -12.25 -0.82 -15.15
CA GLU A 57 -11.29 -1.95 -15.17
C GLU A 57 -10.98 -2.48 -13.76
N ILE A 58 -11.27 -1.70 -12.71
CA ILE A 58 -11.01 -2.09 -11.33
C ILE A 58 -12.06 -3.10 -10.86
N ALA A 59 -11.60 -4.23 -10.31
CA ALA A 59 -12.49 -5.27 -9.81
C ALA A 59 -13.42 -4.73 -8.72
N VAL A 60 -14.73 -4.93 -8.92
CA VAL A 60 -15.75 -4.59 -7.93
C VAL A 60 -15.65 -5.58 -6.76
N PRO A 61 -15.68 -5.12 -5.50
CA PRO A 61 -15.73 -6.01 -4.35
C PRO A 61 -16.93 -6.96 -4.43
N PRO A 62 -16.81 -8.19 -3.92
CA PRO A 62 -17.91 -9.16 -3.96
C PRO A 62 -19.13 -8.66 -3.17
N PRO A 63 -20.36 -9.17 -3.43
CA PRO A 63 -21.59 -8.66 -2.80
C PRO A 63 -21.60 -8.69 -1.27
N ASN A 64 -20.82 -9.58 -0.66
CA ASN A 64 -20.66 -9.72 0.79
C ASN A 64 -19.55 -8.84 1.39
N PHE A 65 -18.87 -8.03 0.58
CA PHE A 65 -17.91 -7.04 1.05
C PHE A 65 -18.64 -5.78 1.54
N PRO A 66 -18.16 -5.09 2.58
CA PRO A 66 -18.71 -3.80 2.99
C PRO A 66 -18.65 -2.79 1.82
N HIS A 67 -19.81 -2.38 1.32
CA HIS A 67 -19.94 -1.40 0.22
C HIS A 67 -20.09 0.03 0.74
N ASP A 68 -20.30 0.19 2.04
CA ASP A 68 -20.27 1.48 2.71
C ASP A 68 -18.83 1.82 3.13
N CYS A 69 -18.45 3.10 3.07
CA CYS A 69 -17.16 3.55 3.59
C CYS A 69 -17.04 3.39 5.12
N GLY A 70 -18.11 2.92 5.78
CA GLY A 70 -18.20 2.74 7.22
C GLY A 70 -17.88 4.00 8.03
N HIS A 71 -18.10 3.90 9.33
CA HIS A 71 -17.37 4.71 10.29
C HIS A 71 -16.54 3.71 11.10
N PHE A 72 -15.21 3.82 11.05
CA PHE A 72 -14.36 3.04 11.96
C PHE A 72 -14.63 3.53 13.38
N SER A 73 -15.60 2.91 14.03
CA SER A 73 -15.90 3.07 15.44
C SER A 73 -14.93 2.13 16.15
N MET A 74 -13.87 2.67 16.77
CA MET A 74 -13.11 1.88 17.73
C MET A 74 -14.13 1.25 18.69
N PRO A 75 -14.18 -0.09 18.83
CA PRO A 75 -14.98 -0.67 19.90
C PRO A 75 -14.51 0.00 21.18
N SER A 76 -15.44 0.42 22.03
CA SER A 76 -15.14 0.94 23.35
C SER A 76 -14.62 -0.20 24.22
N VAL A 77 -13.45 -0.74 23.88
CA VAL A 77 -12.62 -1.49 24.79
C VAL A 77 -12.09 -0.43 25.73
N GLY A 78 -12.87 -0.16 26.78
CA GLY A 78 -12.44 0.71 27.85
C GLY A 78 -11.05 0.26 28.27
N CYS A 79 -10.11 1.18 28.30
CA CYS A 79 -8.86 0.99 29.01
C CYS A 79 -9.24 0.78 30.48
N LYS A 80 -9.48 -0.48 30.88
CA LYS A 80 -9.72 -0.78 32.28
C LYS A 80 -8.43 -0.43 32.99
N SER A 81 -8.46 0.67 33.75
CA SER A 81 -7.43 1.03 34.69
C SER A 81 -7.11 -0.21 35.52
N LEU A 82 -5.93 -0.78 35.32
CA LEU A 82 -5.36 -1.79 36.21
C LEU A 82 -4.90 -1.05 37.46
N THR A 83 -5.86 -0.73 38.33
CA THR A 83 -5.64 -0.42 39.75
C THR A 83 -5.95 -1.67 40.56
#